data_AF-Q4DPV8-F1
#
_entry.id   AF-Q4DPV8-F1
#
_cell.length_a   1.000
_cell.length_b   1.000
_cell.length_c   1.000
_cell.angle_alpha   90.00
_cell.angle_beta   90.00
_cell.angle_gamma   90.00
#
_symmetry.space_group_name_H-M   'P 1'
#
loop_
_entity.id
_entity.type
_entity.pdbx_description
1 polymer ?
#
loop_
_entity_poly.entity_id
_entity_poly.type
_entity_poly.pdbx_seq_one_letter_code
_entity_poly.pdbx_strand_id
1 'polypeptide(L)'
;MMDRDEVCHMPIPFDWRDERDVVRREKIKGVGVVSGASSESLVTELEHLDGMSSSVSSFSCAVITTRHTKRFEGDNWKCVLENHMEALRSTFVLEAAIACHREPEDITDLEFRLGSLYVTFHVSHDADVGESEIQERVDLYPFREVLRLYANRDAPPNGLDAALKRISELEEEMKEKLEKLQDENLKKLAELEEAKRAMEETLMRQLHDREREFCEALGKSQEELRASEAENKRLEEEWKRALEAMKRERRRLDKHAMRQNELIAAIIQGNKKEMEAKEREFEENLLEKDVIIENLRVRLRSKSEPANGEMVSRAASVDADRAEEFAKLMGRMEEMAILLEKTQESESEARGEIQRLSEALKLSEEARQSDAVIYENNFLAIKQQLQAFRDTKLAEDLQKRQEESRSRRGANLSNEERTNETIVRQYETALENIIGTLQDRLTILREEYASFLKVSEEETANEKEVLNEHEQDSQRVRQTFRTAALTLQRVFWSTREKEVPEVISELDNAAAAAEKSRAAVKVTLALLDSRLQSFSEQKEWMETHQQSLEDLLVSLRQLNKRAFERQLSLMNERVARPSSTP
;
A
#
# COMPACT_ATOMS: atom_id res chain seq x y z
N MET A 1 -46.09 1.91 4.75
CA MET A 1 -46.31 3.13 3.96
C MET A 1 -45.51 4.28 4.56
N MET A 2 -44.18 4.19 4.55
CA MET A 2 -43.29 5.32 4.80
C MET A 2 -42.09 5.14 3.88
N ASP A 3 -42.16 5.81 2.74
CA ASP A 3 -41.07 6.01 1.80
C ASP A 3 -39.98 6.83 2.49
N ARG A 4 -38.74 6.34 2.50
CA ARG A 4 -37.53 7.11 2.80
C ARG A 4 -36.40 6.65 1.88
N ASP A 5 -36.63 6.85 0.59
CA ASP A 5 -35.56 6.91 -0.42
C ASP A 5 -35.12 8.38 -0.57
N GLU A 6 -34.36 8.88 0.40
CA GLU A 6 -33.63 10.15 0.26
C GLU A 6 -32.18 9.84 -0.15
N VAL A 7 -32.00 9.41 -1.40
CA VAL A 7 -30.68 9.38 -2.04
C VAL A 7 -30.41 10.78 -2.57
N CYS A 8 -29.69 11.58 -1.77
CA CYS A 8 -29.18 12.89 -2.15
C CYS A 8 -28.20 12.78 -3.33
N HIS A 9 -28.71 12.81 -4.55
CA HIS A 9 -27.92 13.19 -5.72
C HIS A 9 -27.69 14.70 -5.65
N MET A 10 -26.53 15.11 -5.15
CA MET A 10 -25.98 16.45 -5.38
C MET A 10 -25.22 16.42 -6.71
N PRO A 11 -25.74 17.02 -7.79
CA PRO A 11 -24.98 17.21 -9.02
C PRO A 11 -24.05 18.40 -8.77
N ILE A 12 -22.74 18.20 -8.83
CA ILE A 12 -21.76 19.28 -8.83
C ILE A 12 -21.77 19.88 -10.25
N PRO A 13 -22.26 21.11 -10.47
CA PRO A 13 -22.20 21.76 -11.78
C PRO A 13 -20.82 22.38 -11.91
N PHE A 14 -19.91 21.71 -12.61
CA PHE A 14 -18.59 22.27 -12.94
C PHE A 14 -18.67 22.97 -14.31
N ASP A 15 -19.05 24.25 -14.29
CA ASP A 15 -19.14 25.16 -15.44
C ASP A 15 -17.75 25.76 -15.71
N TRP A 16 -16.93 25.14 -16.57
CA TRP A 16 -15.78 25.81 -17.17
C TRP A 16 -16.25 26.59 -18.40
N ARG A 17 -16.71 27.80 -18.12
CA ARG A 17 -17.01 28.83 -19.12
C ARG A 17 -15.71 29.55 -19.49
N ASP A 18 -15.43 29.57 -20.79
CA ASP A 18 -14.55 30.48 -21.56
C ASP A 18 -13.35 31.12 -20.82
N GLU A 19 -12.19 30.45 -20.84
CA GLU A 19 -10.89 31.12 -20.87
C GLU A 19 -10.32 31.05 -22.30
N ARG A 20 -10.99 31.72 -23.24
CA ARG A 20 -10.46 31.98 -24.59
C ARG A 20 -10.46 33.47 -24.87
N ASP A 21 -9.71 34.26 -24.09
CA ASP A 21 -9.51 35.67 -24.42
C ASP A 21 -8.25 36.26 -23.76
N VAL A 22 -7.09 35.64 -23.97
CA VAL A 22 -5.79 36.32 -23.79
C VAL A 22 -4.81 35.91 -24.89
N VAL A 23 -5.19 36.12 -26.15
CA VAL A 23 -4.20 36.19 -27.24
C VAL A 23 -3.55 37.58 -27.17
N ARG A 24 -2.56 37.71 -26.28
CA ARG A 24 -1.66 38.85 -26.29
C ARG A 24 -0.91 38.87 -27.61
N ARG A 25 -1.32 39.82 -28.44
CA ARG A 25 -0.75 40.20 -29.73
C ARG A 25 0.66 40.76 -29.50
N GLU A 26 1.64 39.90 -29.28
CA GLU A 26 3.04 40.30 -29.27
C GLU A 26 3.45 40.69 -30.69
N LYS A 27 3.57 42.01 -30.89
CA LYS A 27 4.16 42.62 -32.07
C LYS A 27 5.59 42.10 -32.22
N ILE A 28 5.79 41.14 -33.11
CA ILE A 28 7.11 40.81 -33.65
C ILE A 28 7.55 42.01 -34.48
N LYS A 29 8.24 42.95 -33.82
CA LYS A 29 9.08 43.97 -34.44
C LYS A 29 10.46 43.33 -34.63
N GLY A 30 10.90 43.13 -35.86
CA GLY A 30 12.31 42.81 -36.11
C GLY A 30 12.56 41.82 -37.21
N VAL A 31 12.09 42.10 -38.43
CA VAL A 31 12.82 41.63 -39.62
C VAL A 31 13.35 42.88 -40.28
N GLY A 32 14.56 43.24 -39.87
CA GLY A 32 15.32 44.31 -40.47
C GLY A 32 15.57 43.96 -41.93
N VAL A 33 15.03 44.79 -42.82
CA VAL A 33 15.46 44.85 -44.21
C VAL A 33 16.89 45.35 -44.18
N VAL A 34 17.84 44.43 -44.22
CA VAL A 34 19.23 44.73 -44.57
C VAL A 34 19.22 45.03 -46.07
N SER A 35 18.88 46.27 -46.40
CA SER A 35 19.27 46.86 -47.68
C SER A 35 20.77 47.08 -47.62
N GLY A 36 21.50 46.01 -47.94
CA GLY A 36 22.93 46.06 -48.18
C GLY A 36 23.15 46.90 -49.42
N ALA A 37 23.54 48.15 -49.20
CA ALA A 37 24.15 49.00 -50.21
C ALA A 37 25.36 48.24 -50.79
N SER A 38 25.20 47.70 -51.99
CA SER A 38 26.29 47.10 -52.74
C SER A 38 26.41 47.81 -54.07
N SER A 39 27.34 48.76 -54.08
CA SER A 39 28.29 48.97 -55.17
C SER A 39 27.71 49.40 -56.52
N GLU A 40 27.12 50.59 -56.57
CA GLU A 40 27.21 51.45 -57.75
C GLU A 40 28.60 52.13 -57.75
N SER A 41 29.64 51.40 -58.16
CA SER A 41 30.97 52.01 -58.40
C SER A 41 31.87 51.10 -59.23
N LEU A 42 31.53 50.92 -60.51
CA LEU A 42 32.39 50.53 -61.65
C LEU A 42 31.48 50.81 -62.87
N VAL A 43 31.68 51.72 -63.83
CA VAL A 43 32.87 52.22 -64.49
C VAL A 43 32.54 53.61 -65.05
N THR A 44 33.23 54.63 -64.56
CA THR A 44 33.58 55.82 -65.34
C THR A 44 34.57 55.42 -66.42
N GLU A 45 34.16 55.37 -67.70
CA GLU A 45 35.00 55.60 -68.89
C GLU A 45 34.21 55.26 -70.16
N LEU A 46 33.41 56.21 -70.67
CA LEU A 46 33.35 56.44 -72.11
C LEU A 46 32.92 57.88 -72.40
N GLU A 47 33.72 58.83 -71.92
CA GLU A 47 33.75 60.19 -72.43
C GLU A 47 34.65 60.25 -73.67
N HIS A 48 34.12 59.92 -74.86
CA HIS A 48 34.61 60.48 -76.11
C HIS A 48 33.73 60.03 -77.28
N LEU A 49 32.72 60.83 -77.62
CA LEU A 49 32.42 61.21 -79.00
C LEU A 49 31.52 62.45 -78.91
N ASP A 50 32.19 63.57 -78.69
CA ASP A 50 31.68 64.89 -78.94
C ASP A 50 31.64 65.12 -80.46
N GLY A 51 30.63 65.82 -80.97
CA GLY A 51 30.70 66.42 -82.31
C GLY A 51 29.83 65.83 -83.43
N MET A 52 28.52 65.69 -83.21
CA MET A 52 27.54 65.92 -84.29
C MET A 52 26.41 66.81 -83.75
N SER A 53 26.80 68.03 -83.40
CA SER A 53 25.88 69.17 -83.31
C SER A 53 25.50 69.59 -84.73
N SER A 54 24.54 68.89 -85.32
CA SER A 54 23.76 69.47 -86.41
C SER A 54 22.62 70.24 -85.77
N SER A 55 22.89 71.54 -85.58
CA SER A 55 21.88 72.53 -85.30
C SER A 55 20.82 72.52 -86.39
N VAL A 56 19.64 71.97 -86.12
CA VAL A 56 18.42 72.41 -86.79
C VAL A 56 17.24 72.26 -85.84
N SER A 57 16.75 73.43 -85.42
CA SER A 57 15.34 73.70 -85.15
C SER A 57 14.67 72.84 -84.06
N SER A 58 14.66 73.39 -82.85
CA SER A 58 13.50 73.30 -81.98
C SER A 58 12.24 73.65 -82.76
N PHE A 59 11.43 72.66 -83.09
CA PHE A 59 10.00 72.77 -82.84
C PHE A 59 9.66 71.54 -82.03
N SER A 60 9.36 71.75 -80.75
CA SER A 60 8.54 70.82 -79.99
C SER A 60 7.22 70.69 -80.73
N CYS A 61 7.17 69.82 -81.73
CA CYS A 61 5.92 69.45 -82.36
C CYS A 61 5.13 68.72 -81.27
N ALA A 62 3.90 69.17 -81.00
CA ALA A 62 3.06 68.49 -80.04
C ALA A 62 2.90 67.04 -80.52
N VAL A 63 3.24 66.06 -79.68
CA VAL A 63 2.97 64.66 -79.99
C VAL A 63 1.46 64.45 -79.85
N ILE A 64 0.84 63.95 -80.91
CA ILE A 64 -0.57 63.53 -80.92
C ILE A 64 -0.64 62.02 -81.06
N THR A 65 -1.69 61.42 -80.51
CA THR A 65 -1.95 60.00 -80.63
C THR A 65 -3.19 59.78 -81.49
N THR A 66 -3.03 59.13 -82.63
CA THR A 66 -4.10 58.82 -83.58
C THR A 66 -4.40 57.33 -83.61
N ARG A 67 -5.61 56.94 -84.02
CA ARG A 67 -6.06 55.54 -84.04
C ARG A 67 -6.08 55.02 -85.47
N HIS A 68 -5.38 53.91 -85.69
CA HIS A 68 -5.24 53.28 -87.01
C HIS A 68 -5.78 51.86 -87.01
N THR A 69 -6.10 51.35 -88.20
CA THR A 69 -6.53 49.96 -88.36
C THR A 69 -5.89 49.36 -89.60
N LYS A 70 -5.24 48.20 -89.45
CA LYS A 70 -4.70 47.41 -90.56
C LYS A 70 -5.47 46.10 -90.66
N ARG A 71 -5.89 45.76 -91.89
CA ARG A 71 -6.51 44.48 -92.22
C ARG A 71 -5.48 43.57 -92.91
N PHE A 72 -5.36 42.34 -92.42
CA PHE A 72 -4.58 41.28 -93.07
C PHE A 72 -5.53 40.22 -93.62
N GLU A 73 -5.48 40.01 -94.93
CA GLU A 73 -6.22 38.93 -95.58
C GLU A 73 -5.63 37.56 -95.17
N GLY A 74 -6.50 36.57 -95.01
CA GLY A 74 -6.12 35.21 -94.67
C GLY A 74 -7.19 34.48 -93.85
N ASP A 75 -7.23 33.16 -94.00
CA ASP A 75 -8.08 32.26 -93.22
C ASP A 75 -7.29 31.74 -92.00
N ASN A 76 -7.99 31.35 -90.94
CA ASN A 76 -7.38 30.73 -89.75
C ASN A 76 -6.32 31.58 -89.01
N TRP A 77 -6.42 32.91 -89.08
CA TRP A 77 -5.68 33.80 -88.15
C TRP A 77 -5.92 33.47 -86.67
N LYS A 78 -7.05 32.81 -86.35
CA LYS A 78 -7.34 32.24 -85.04
C LYS A 78 -6.21 31.35 -84.51
N CYS A 79 -5.59 30.51 -85.35
CA CYS A 79 -4.50 29.63 -84.92
C CYS A 79 -3.23 30.42 -84.55
N VAL A 80 -2.95 31.52 -85.26
CA VAL A 80 -1.84 32.42 -84.92
C VAL A 80 -2.11 33.13 -83.61
N LEU A 81 -3.34 33.61 -83.39
CA LEU A 81 -3.72 34.25 -82.12
C LEU A 81 -3.71 33.28 -80.92
N GLU A 82 -3.97 31.99 -81.14
CA GLU A 82 -3.94 30.98 -80.09
C GLU A 82 -2.51 30.52 -79.75
N ASN A 83 -1.62 30.42 -80.76
CA ASN A 83 -0.28 29.83 -80.58
C ASN A 83 0.87 30.84 -80.53
N HIS A 84 0.68 32.04 -81.09
CA HIS A 84 1.74 33.03 -81.36
C HIS A 84 1.26 34.46 -81.06
N MET A 85 0.47 34.65 -80.00
CA MET A 85 -0.11 35.96 -79.66
C MET A 85 0.97 37.00 -79.38
N GLU A 86 1.96 36.65 -78.56
CA GLU A 86 3.02 37.57 -78.16
C GLU A 86 4.02 37.82 -79.29
N ALA A 87 4.33 36.78 -80.07
CA ALA A 87 5.10 36.94 -81.29
C ALA A 87 4.39 37.85 -82.30
N LEU A 88 3.07 37.69 -82.50
CA LEU A 88 2.27 38.54 -83.38
C LEU A 88 2.24 39.98 -82.89
N ARG A 89 2.02 40.19 -81.59
CA ARG A 89 2.04 41.53 -80.98
C ARG A 89 3.39 42.20 -81.17
N SER A 90 4.47 41.52 -80.83
CA SER A 90 5.84 42.07 -80.90
C SER A 90 6.24 42.38 -82.34
N THR A 91 5.97 41.47 -83.28
CA THR A 91 6.28 41.68 -84.70
C THR A 91 5.44 42.79 -85.31
N PHE A 92 4.15 42.87 -84.98
CA PHE A 92 3.29 43.94 -85.46
C PHE A 92 3.76 45.30 -84.94
N VAL A 93 4.09 45.43 -83.65
CA VAL A 93 4.62 46.68 -83.06
C VAL A 93 5.91 47.10 -83.78
N LEU A 94 6.86 46.18 -83.96
CA LEU A 94 8.12 46.48 -84.64
C LEU A 94 7.90 46.92 -86.09
N GLU A 95 7.04 46.21 -86.84
CA GLU A 95 6.77 46.54 -88.23
C GLU A 95 5.92 47.83 -88.38
N ALA A 96 4.98 48.09 -87.48
CA ALA A 96 4.19 49.32 -87.45
C ALA A 96 5.05 50.54 -87.09
N ALA A 97 5.96 50.40 -86.12
CA ALA A 97 6.93 51.44 -85.78
C ALA A 97 7.81 51.80 -86.98
N ILE A 98 8.31 50.79 -87.72
CA ILE A 98 9.07 50.99 -88.96
C ILE A 98 8.22 51.70 -90.03
N ALA A 99 6.96 51.29 -90.22
CA ALA A 99 6.05 51.88 -91.19
C ALA A 99 5.75 53.37 -90.88
N CYS A 100 5.57 53.70 -89.60
CA CYS A 100 5.27 55.06 -89.15
C CYS A 100 6.50 55.96 -89.01
N HIS A 101 7.72 55.39 -89.10
CA HIS A 101 8.98 56.06 -88.75
C HIS A 101 9.01 56.54 -87.29
N ARG A 102 8.49 55.71 -86.39
CA ARG A 102 8.41 55.95 -84.94
C ARG A 102 9.12 54.82 -84.18
N GLU A 103 9.29 54.99 -82.88
CA GLU A 103 9.85 53.95 -82.02
C GLU A 103 8.76 52.92 -81.63
N PRO A 104 9.12 51.65 -81.34
CA PRO A 104 8.18 50.63 -80.85
C PRO A 104 7.31 51.08 -79.67
N GLU A 105 7.86 51.92 -78.80
CA GLU A 105 7.22 52.50 -77.61
C GLU A 105 6.08 53.48 -77.97
N ASP A 106 6.09 54.06 -79.16
CA ASP A 106 5.05 54.98 -79.65
C ASP A 106 3.79 54.25 -80.15
N ILE A 107 3.86 52.93 -80.30
CA ILE A 107 2.74 52.08 -80.75
C ILE A 107 2.03 51.48 -79.53
N THR A 108 0.85 51.99 -79.20
CA THR A 108 0.08 51.62 -78.01
C THR A 108 -1.32 51.08 -78.35
N ASP A 109 -2.04 50.57 -77.35
CA ASP A 109 -3.45 50.15 -77.45
C ASP A 109 -3.76 49.15 -78.59
N LEU A 110 -2.93 48.11 -78.74
CA LEU A 110 -3.15 47.08 -79.75
C LEU A 110 -4.34 46.17 -79.41
N GLU A 111 -5.35 46.16 -80.28
CA GLU A 111 -6.50 45.27 -80.24
C GLU A 111 -6.57 44.40 -81.51
N PHE A 112 -6.74 43.09 -81.32
CA PHE A 112 -6.94 42.12 -82.40
C PHE A 112 -8.42 41.75 -82.53
N ARG A 113 -8.96 41.74 -83.75
CA ARG A 113 -10.33 41.29 -84.04
C ARG A 113 -10.35 40.25 -85.16
N LEU A 114 -11.24 39.27 -85.01
CA LEU A 114 -11.43 38.16 -85.93
C LEU A 114 -12.54 38.42 -86.97
N GLY A 115 -12.28 38.03 -88.21
CA GLY A 115 -13.18 38.05 -89.38
C GLY A 115 -12.34 37.91 -90.66
N SER A 116 -11.41 38.85 -90.82
CA SER A 116 -10.02 38.66 -91.25
C SER A 116 -9.17 39.14 -90.06
N LEU A 117 -7.83 39.12 -90.08
CA LEU A 117 -7.11 39.72 -88.95
C LEU A 117 -7.18 41.25 -89.06
N TYR A 118 -7.95 41.87 -88.18
CA TYR A 118 -7.96 43.32 -87.99
C TYR A 118 -7.12 43.66 -86.77
N VAL A 119 -6.15 44.55 -86.96
CA VAL A 119 -5.33 45.09 -85.87
C VAL A 119 -5.66 46.57 -85.75
N THR A 120 -6.27 46.94 -84.63
CA THR A 120 -6.47 48.35 -84.26
C THR A 120 -5.36 48.74 -83.29
N PHE A 121 -4.73 49.88 -83.49
CA PHE A 121 -3.62 50.33 -82.68
C PHE A 121 -3.54 51.85 -82.72
N HIS A 122 -2.80 52.42 -81.77
CA HIS A 122 -2.59 53.85 -81.68
C HIS A 122 -1.13 54.18 -81.91
N VAL A 123 -0.89 55.30 -82.58
CA VAL A 123 0.47 55.76 -82.91
C VAL A 123 0.64 57.15 -82.33
N SER A 124 1.65 57.32 -81.49
CA SER A 124 2.10 58.63 -81.04
C SER A 124 3.10 59.19 -82.05
N HIS A 125 2.73 60.29 -82.71
CA HIS A 125 3.56 60.92 -83.73
C HIS A 125 3.46 62.44 -83.63
N ASP A 126 4.37 63.10 -84.33
CA ASP A 126 4.43 64.55 -84.36
C ASP A 126 3.21 65.12 -85.10
N ALA A 127 2.61 66.20 -84.58
CA ALA A 127 1.39 66.81 -85.12
C ALA A 127 1.50 67.40 -86.53
N ASP A 128 2.70 67.46 -87.10
CA ASP A 128 2.97 67.87 -88.48
C ASP A 128 2.70 66.73 -89.49
N VAL A 129 2.71 65.47 -89.04
CA VAL A 129 2.28 64.32 -89.85
C VAL A 129 0.78 64.11 -89.67
N GLY A 130 0.03 64.08 -90.77
CA GLY A 130 -1.42 63.89 -90.71
C GLY A 130 -1.81 62.44 -90.39
N GLU A 131 -2.94 62.23 -89.69
CA GLU A 131 -3.50 60.90 -89.44
C GLU A 131 -3.66 60.08 -90.73
N SER A 132 -4.15 60.70 -91.82
CA SER A 132 -4.30 60.03 -93.11
C SER A 132 -2.96 59.59 -93.73
N GLU A 133 -1.88 60.34 -93.49
CA GLU A 133 -0.54 60.02 -93.98
C GLU A 133 0.04 58.82 -93.22
N ILE A 134 -0.14 58.77 -91.89
CA ILE A 134 0.23 57.60 -91.08
C ILE A 134 -0.54 56.36 -91.54
N GLN A 135 -1.85 56.50 -91.75
CA GLN A 135 -2.68 55.40 -92.24
C GLN A 135 -2.22 54.92 -93.63
N GLU A 136 -1.88 55.83 -94.56
CA GLU A 136 -1.36 55.48 -95.88
C GLU A 136 -0.02 54.73 -95.78
N ARG A 137 0.90 55.18 -94.93
CA ARG A 137 2.20 54.50 -94.70
C ARG A 137 1.99 53.09 -94.16
N VAL A 138 1.09 52.93 -93.19
CA VAL A 138 0.69 51.64 -92.64
C VAL A 138 0.07 50.76 -93.72
N ASP A 139 -0.79 51.31 -94.58
CA ASP A 139 -1.45 50.55 -95.64
C ASP A 139 -0.49 50.08 -96.74
N LEU A 140 0.50 50.91 -97.09
CA LEU A 140 1.54 50.60 -98.07
C LEU A 140 2.62 49.63 -97.54
N TYR A 141 2.83 49.58 -96.21
CA TYR A 141 3.84 48.70 -95.64
C TYR A 141 3.47 47.21 -95.80
N PRO A 142 4.40 46.34 -96.23
CA PRO A 142 4.10 44.95 -96.58
C PRO A 142 3.94 43.99 -95.39
N PHE A 143 4.42 44.36 -94.19
CA PHE A 143 4.34 43.53 -92.98
C PHE A 143 4.87 42.09 -93.18
N ARG A 144 6.14 41.98 -93.56
CA ARG A 144 6.76 40.70 -93.96
C ARG A 144 6.86 39.71 -92.80
N GLU A 145 7.15 40.19 -91.60
CA GLU A 145 7.33 39.33 -90.42
C GLU A 145 5.98 38.84 -89.88
N VAL A 146 4.96 39.69 -89.88
CA VAL A 146 3.58 39.30 -89.55
C VAL A 146 3.07 38.23 -90.54
N LEU A 147 3.32 38.43 -91.85
CA LEU A 147 2.96 37.43 -92.86
C LEU A 147 3.80 36.15 -92.76
N ARG A 148 5.05 36.24 -92.29
CA ARG A 148 5.90 35.06 -92.01
C ARG A 148 5.36 34.25 -90.84
N LEU A 149 4.84 34.90 -89.80
CA LEU A 149 4.13 34.22 -88.71
C LEU A 149 2.88 33.51 -89.22
N TYR A 150 2.10 34.16 -90.10
CA TYR A 150 0.93 33.54 -90.71
C TYR A 150 1.26 32.32 -91.60
N ALA A 151 2.35 32.39 -92.37
CA ALA A 151 2.82 31.26 -93.16
C ALA A 151 3.25 30.07 -92.29
N ASN A 152 3.77 30.34 -91.08
CA ASN A 152 4.16 29.35 -90.08
C ASN A 152 3.09 29.16 -88.99
N ARG A 153 1.81 29.44 -89.26
CA ARG A 153 0.74 29.39 -88.25
C ARG A 153 0.58 28.04 -87.54
N ASP A 154 0.95 26.95 -88.21
CA ASP A 154 0.86 25.58 -87.68
C ASP A 154 2.14 25.17 -86.93
N ALA A 155 3.16 26.04 -86.88
CA ALA A 155 4.37 25.78 -86.12
C ALA A 155 4.07 25.84 -84.61
N PRO A 156 4.78 25.04 -83.79
CA PRO A 156 4.69 25.14 -82.34
C PRO A 156 4.97 26.56 -81.85
N PRO A 157 4.32 27.01 -80.74
CA PRO A 157 4.65 28.26 -80.07
C PRO A 157 6.16 28.35 -79.82
N ASN A 158 6.77 29.50 -80.08
CA ASN A 158 8.20 29.75 -79.90
C ASN A 158 8.42 30.93 -78.93
N GLY A 159 9.60 31.03 -78.34
CA GLY A 159 9.98 32.19 -77.51
C GLY A 159 9.04 32.42 -76.33
N LEU A 160 8.46 33.63 -76.25
CA LEU A 160 7.59 34.03 -75.14
C LEU A 160 6.29 33.21 -75.11
N ASP A 161 5.68 32.93 -76.26
CA ASP A 161 4.45 32.13 -76.34
C ASP A 161 4.69 30.69 -75.85
N ALA A 162 5.85 30.10 -76.19
CA ALA A 162 6.25 28.78 -75.68
C ALA A 162 6.42 28.78 -74.16
N ALA A 163 7.05 29.83 -73.63
CA ALA A 163 7.27 29.98 -72.19
C ALA A 163 5.94 30.18 -71.45
N LEU A 164 5.04 31.02 -71.95
CA LEU A 164 3.71 31.23 -71.36
C LEU A 164 2.89 29.93 -71.34
N LYS A 165 2.87 29.20 -72.46
CA LYS A 165 2.19 27.90 -72.50
C LYS A 165 2.79 26.93 -71.49
N ARG A 166 4.12 26.87 -71.38
CA ARG A 166 4.78 26.01 -70.39
C ARG A 166 4.50 26.45 -68.95
N ILE A 167 4.38 27.75 -68.68
CA ILE A 167 3.97 28.27 -67.37
C ILE A 167 2.56 27.80 -67.05
N SER A 168 1.60 27.95 -67.98
CA SER A 168 0.22 27.48 -67.77
C SER A 168 0.13 25.97 -67.55
N GLU A 169 0.89 25.17 -68.31
CA GLU A 169 0.98 23.72 -68.09
C GLU A 169 1.55 23.40 -66.71
N LEU A 170 2.62 24.08 -66.31
CA LEU A 170 3.23 23.89 -64.99
C LEU A 170 2.30 24.32 -63.85
N GLU A 171 1.52 25.39 -64.03
CA GLU A 171 0.53 25.85 -63.06
C GLU A 171 -0.58 24.80 -62.86
N GLU A 172 -1.10 24.22 -63.94
CA GLU A 172 -2.08 23.13 -63.83
C GLU A 172 -1.45 21.85 -63.25
N GLU A 173 -0.23 21.48 -63.65
CA GLU A 173 0.51 20.36 -63.02
C GLU A 173 0.69 20.59 -61.51
N MET A 174 1.00 21.81 -61.08
CA MET A 174 1.15 22.17 -59.67
C MET A 174 -0.19 22.10 -58.93
N LYS A 175 -1.27 22.58 -59.54
CA LYS A 175 -2.62 22.51 -58.99
C LYS A 175 -3.10 21.06 -58.83
N GLU A 176 -2.89 20.21 -59.83
CA GLU A 176 -3.19 18.78 -59.75
C GLU A 176 -2.38 18.08 -58.64
N LYS A 177 -1.08 18.41 -58.51
CA LYS A 177 -0.24 17.85 -57.43
C LYS A 177 -0.74 18.31 -56.05
N LEU A 178 -1.17 19.57 -55.93
CA LEU A 178 -1.72 20.10 -54.70
C LEU A 178 -3.04 19.42 -54.33
N GLU A 179 -3.94 19.23 -55.30
CA GLU A 179 -5.21 18.51 -55.11
C GLU A 179 -4.97 17.05 -54.69
N LYS A 180 -4.04 16.34 -55.35
CA LYS A 180 -3.64 14.98 -54.96
C LYS A 180 -3.10 14.92 -53.54
N LEU A 181 -2.24 15.86 -53.15
CA LEU A 181 -1.71 15.94 -51.78
C LEU A 181 -2.81 16.25 -50.75
N GLN A 182 -3.79 17.10 -51.09
CA GLN A 182 -4.93 17.38 -50.24
C GLN A 182 -5.80 16.13 -50.04
N ASP A 183 -6.11 15.40 -51.12
CA ASP A 183 -6.86 14.15 -51.06
C ASP A 183 -6.15 13.07 -50.24
N GLU A 184 -4.83 12.92 -50.41
CA GLU A 184 -4.02 12.02 -49.60
C GLU A 184 -4.03 12.40 -48.12
N ASN A 185 -3.94 13.70 -47.81
CA ASN A 185 -4.00 14.18 -46.43
C ASN A 185 -5.39 13.94 -45.81
N LEU A 186 -6.48 14.13 -46.56
CA LEU A 186 -7.83 13.84 -46.09
C LEU A 186 -8.03 12.34 -45.83
N LYS A 187 -7.50 11.47 -46.68
CA LYS A 187 -7.53 10.01 -46.48
C LYS A 187 -6.74 9.60 -45.23
N LYS A 188 -5.51 10.11 -45.07
CA LYS A 188 -4.68 9.84 -43.89
C LYS A 188 -5.35 10.34 -42.60
N LEU A 189 -6.03 11.50 -42.65
CA LEU A 189 -6.77 12.03 -41.52
C LEU A 189 -7.95 11.11 -41.15
N ALA A 190 -8.72 10.63 -42.15
CA ALA A 190 -9.82 9.71 -41.93
C ALA A 190 -9.35 8.37 -41.32
N GLU A 191 -8.26 7.80 -41.83
CA GLU A 191 -7.63 6.59 -41.29
C GLU A 191 -7.18 6.79 -39.83
N LEU A 192 -6.58 7.96 -39.53
CA LEU A 192 -6.14 8.29 -38.17
C LEU A 192 -7.32 8.45 -37.21
N GLU A 193 -8.43 9.06 -37.65
CA GLU A 193 -9.66 9.17 -36.85
C GLU A 193 -10.31 7.81 -36.60
N GLU A 194 -10.30 6.90 -37.59
CA GLU A 194 -10.78 5.53 -37.43
C GLU A 194 -9.92 4.73 -36.44
N ALA A 195 -8.59 4.84 -36.56
CA ALA A 195 -7.66 4.22 -35.62
C ALA A 195 -7.84 4.76 -34.20
N LYS A 196 -8.04 6.08 -34.05
CA LYS A 196 -8.35 6.72 -32.77
C LYS A 196 -9.65 6.19 -32.19
N ARG A 197 -10.73 6.15 -32.97
CA ARG A 197 -12.04 5.61 -32.54
C ARG A 197 -11.93 4.15 -32.09
N ALA A 198 -11.24 3.30 -32.85
CA ALA A 198 -11.02 1.90 -32.49
C ALA A 198 -10.22 1.75 -31.17
N MET A 199 -9.22 2.61 -30.96
CA MET A 199 -8.43 2.63 -29.73
C MET A 199 -9.28 3.09 -28.52
N GLU A 200 -10.07 4.15 -28.68
CA GLU A 200 -11.00 4.65 -27.66
C GLU A 200 -12.02 3.59 -27.27
N GLU A 201 -12.65 2.92 -28.24
CA GLU A 201 -13.57 1.82 -27.96
C GLU A 201 -12.91 0.65 -27.21
N THR A 202 -11.67 0.31 -27.58
CA THR A 202 -10.92 -0.76 -26.90
C THR A 202 -10.63 -0.38 -25.45
N LEU A 203 -10.21 0.87 -25.22
CA LEU A 203 -9.98 1.39 -23.88
C LEU A 203 -11.27 1.42 -23.06
N MET A 204 -12.39 1.84 -23.64
CA MET A 204 -13.70 1.83 -22.98
C MET A 204 -14.16 0.42 -22.58
N ARG A 205 -13.97 -0.58 -23.46
CA ARG A 205 -14.26 -1.98 -23.11
C ARG A 205 -13.41 -2.45 -21.93
N GLN A 206 -12.10 -2.17 -21.95
CA GLN A 206 -11.20 -2.53 -20.86
C GLN A 206 -11.59 -1.85 -19.54
N LEU A 207 -11.97 -0.57 -19.57
CA LEU A 207 -12.44 0.14 -18.39
C LEU A 207 -13.71 -0.50 -17.82
N HIS A 208 -14.69 -0.82 -18.65
CA HIS A 208 -15.91 -1.48 -18.20
C HIS A 208 -15.69 -2.89 -17.64
N ASP A 209 -14.80 -3.68 -18.25
CA ASP A 209 -14.46 -4.99 -17.71
C ASP A 209 -13.74 -4.87 -16.35
N ARG A 210 -12.83 -3.89 -16.21
CA ARG A 210 -12.14 -3.60 -14.96
C ARG A 210 -13.08 -3.10 -13.87
N GLU A 211 -14.03 -2.22 -14.21
CA GLU A 211 -15.08 -1.76 -13.31
C GLU A 211 -15.95 -2.92 -12.82
N ARG A 212 -16.30 -3.86 -13.72
CA ARG A 212 -17.07 -5.05 -13.37
C ARG A 212 -16.28 -5.94 -12.40
N GLU A 213 -15.02 -6.22 -12.69
CA GLU A 213 -14.11 -6.98 -11.81
C GLU A 213 -14.00 -6.34 -10.42
N PHE A 214 -13.88 -5.01 -10.36
CA PHE A 214 -13.82 -4.28 -9.08
C PHE A 214 -15.14 -4.38 -8.31
N CYS A 215 -16.28 -4.23 -8.97
CA CYS A 215 -17.60 -4.39 -8.33
C CYS A 215 -17.81 -5.81 -7.79
N GLU A 216 -17.40 -6.84 -8.54
CA GLU A 216 -17.47 -8.23 -8.11
C GLU A 216 -16.54 -8.52 -6.93
N ALA A 217 -15.30 -8.01 -6.97
CA ALA A 217 -14.34 -8.15 -5.87
C ALA A 217 -14.80 -7.43 -4.60
N LEU A 218 -15.35 -6.22 -4.74
CA LEU A 218 -15.93 -5.47 -3.64
C LEU A 218 -17.15 -6.20 -3.04
N GLY A 219 -18.02 -6.75 -3.89
CA GLY A 219 -19.16 -7.56 -3.47
C GLY A 219 -18.74 -8.78 -2.65
N LYS A 220 -17.77 -9.55 -3.15
CA LYS A 220 -17.20 -10.72 -2.43
C LYS A 220 -16.60 -10.32 -1.09
N SER A 221 -15.79 -9.26 -1.06
CA SER A 221 -15.17 -8.78 0.18
C SER A 221 -16.21 -8.30 1.21
N GLN A 222 -17.29 -7.65 0.76
CA GLN A 222 -18.40 -7.26 1.64
C GLN A 222 -19.17 -8.48 2.17
N GLU A 223 -19.36 -9.52 1.36
CA GLU A 223 -19.99 -10.77 1.79
C GLU A 223 -19.13 -11.52 2.82
N GLU A 224 -17.82 -11.62 2.58
CA GLU A 224 -16.85 -12.19 3.52
C GLU A 224 -16.83 -11.43 4.85
N LEU A 225 -16.83 -10.09 4.80
CA LEU A 225 -16.90 -9.26 5.99
C LEU A 225 -18.19 -9.51 6.78
N ARG A 226 -19.35 -9.54 6.10
CA ARG A 226 -20.64 -9.83 6.75
C ARG A 226 -20.69 -11.22 7.35
N ALA A 227 -20.10 -12.22 6.69
CA ALA A 227 -20.01 -13.58 7.21
C ALA A 227 -19.13 -13.64 8.48
N SER A 228 -17.96 -12.98 8.44
CA SER A 228 -17.06 -12.88 9.60
C SER A 228 -17.69 -12.12 10.76
N GLU A 229 -18.39 -11.00 10.51
CA GLU A 229 -19.14 -10.26 11.54
C GLU A 229 -20.25 -11.12 12.18
N ALA A 230 -20.94 -11.93 11.38
CA ALA A 230 -21.97 -12.84 11.89
C ALA A 230 -21.37 -13.96 12.75
N GLU A 231 -20.22 -14.50 12.36
CA GLU A 231 -19.48 -15.50 13.14
C GLU A 231 -18.95 -14.91 14.46
N ASN A 232 -18.36 -13.72 14.42
CA ASN A 232 -17.91 -13.01 15.62
C ASN A 232 -19.05 -12.75 16.60
N LYS A 233 -20.23 -12.33 16.11
CA LYS A 233 -21.42 -12.18 16.97
C LYS A 233 -21.84 -13.49 17.62
N ARG A 234 -21.80 -14.60 16.89
CA ARG A 234 -22.12 -15.93 17.45
C ARG A 234 -21.12 -16.34 18.53
N LEU A 235 -19.83 -16.15 18.29
CA LEU A 235 -18.78 -16.45 19.27
C LEU A 235 -18.89 -15.57 20.52
N GLU A 236 -19.21 -14.28 20.37
CA GLU A 236 -19.47 -13.40 21.51
C GLU A 236 -20.66 -13.85 22.35
N GLU A 237 -21.75 -14.29 21.70
CA GLU A 237 -22.93 -14.83 22.40
C GLU A 237 -22.62 -16.15 23.12
N GLU A 238 -21.83 -17.03 22.50
CA GLU A 238 -21.32 -18.26 23.12
C GLU A 238 -20.44 -17.96 24.33
N TRP A 239 -19.52 -17.01 24.20
CA TRP A 239 -18.65 -16.57 25.27
C TRP A 239 -19.43 -15.96 26.44
N LYS A 240 -20.42 -15.10 26.15
CA LYS A 240 -21.33 -14.55 27.18
C LYS A 240 -22.09 -15.66 27.90
N ARG A 241 -22.63 -16.65 27.17
CA ARG A 241 -23.33 -17.81 27.76
C ARG A 241 -22.40 -18.64 28.65
N ALA A 242 -21.18 -18.92 28.19
CA ALA A 242 -20.18 -19.66 28.96
C ALA A 242 -19.77 -18.90 30.23
N LEU A 243 -19.54 -17.59 30.14
CA LEU A 243 -19.21 -16.73 31.28
C LEU A 243 -20.34 -16.73 32.33
N GLU A 244 -21.60 -16.64 31.90
CA GLU A 244 -22.71 -16.74 32.84
C GLU A 244 -22.85 -18.14 33.47
N ALA A 245 -22.59 -19.20 32.71
CA ALA A 245 -22.57 -20.57 33.24
C ALA A 245 -21.49 -20.73 34.32
N MET A 246 -20.28 -20.22 34.07
CA MET A 246 -19.19 -20.20 35.04
C MET A 246 -19.54 -19.39 36.29
N LYS A 247 -20.18 -18.22 36.14
CA LYS A 247 -20.67 -17.43 37.28
C LYS A 247 -21.73 -18.18 38.11
N ARG A 248 -22.64 -18.92 37.45
CA ARG A 248 -23.64 -19.75 38.13
C ARG A 248 -22.97 -20.89 38.91
N GLU A 249 -22.00 -21.56 38.32
CA GLU A 249 -21.28 -22.66 38.99
C GLU A 249 -20.42 -22.14 40.15
N ARG A 250 -19.73 -21.02 39.98
CA ARG A 250 -19.00 -20.36 41.07
C ARG A 250 -19.91 -20.06 42.25
N ARG A 251 -21.10 -19.50 42.01
CA ARG A 251 -22.09 -19.26 43.08
C ARG A 251 -22.57 -20.54 43.76
N ARG A 252 -22.63 -21.67 43.04
CA ARG A 252 -22.98 -22.98 43.62
C ARG A 252 -21.86 -23.48 44.53
N LEU A 253 -20.60 -23.39 44.07
CA LEU A 253 -19.43 -23.77 44.85
C LEU A 253 -19.26 -22.88 46.08
N ASP A 254 -19.44 -21.56 45.95
CA ASP A 254 -19.37 -20.63 47.09
C ASP A 254 -20.42 -20.98 48.16
N LYS A 255 -21.65 -21.34 47.77
CA LYS A 255 -22.69 -21.82 48.69
C LYS A 255 -22.31 -23.15 49.35
N HIS A 256 -21.69 -24.06 48.61
CA HIS A 256 -21.22 -25.34 49.16
C HIS A 256 -20.12 -25.12 50.18
N ALA A 257 -19.15 -24.26 49.86
CA ALA A 257 -18.05 -23.88 50.76
C ALA A 257 -18.58 -23.20 52.03
N MET A 258 -19.55 -22.27 51.92
CA MET A 258 -20.20 -21.66 53.09
C MET A 258 -20.83 -22.71 54.02
N ARG A 259 -21.58 -23.67 53.47
CA ARG A 259 -22.20 -24.75 54.27
C ARG A 259 -21.17 -25.64 54.94
N GLN A 260 -20.07 -25.96 54.24
CA GLN A 260 -18.98 -26.74 54.83
C GLN A 260 -18.29 -25.95 55.95
N ASN A 261 -18.03 -24.65 55.76
CA ASN A 261 -17.45 -23.80 56.80
C ASN A 261 -18.37 -23.66 58.02
N GLU A 262 -19.69 -23.50 57.81
CA GLU A 262 -20.70 -23.51 58.88
C GLU A 262 -20.71 -24.84 59.64
N LEU A 263 -20.64 -25.97 58.93
CA LEU A 263 -20.57 -27.30 59.53
C LEU A 263 -19.29 -27.47 60.36
N ILE A 264 -18.14 -27.07 59.83
CA ILE A 264 -16.87 -27.11 60.56
C ILE A 264 -16.95 -26.23 61.82
N ALA A 265 -17.50 -25.02 61.70
CA ALA A 265 -17.68 -24.13 62.84
C ALA A 265 -18.61 -24.74 63.92
N ALA A 266 -19.69 -25.41 63.52
CA ALA A 266 -20.60 -26.10 64.43
C ALA A 266 -19.92 -27.29 65.13
N ILE A 267 -19.10 -28.06 64.42
CA ILE A 267 -18.31 -29.16 65.01
C ILE A 267 -17.31 -28.60 66.04
N ILE A 268 -16.57 -27.55 65.69
CA ILE A 268 -15.62 -26.91 66.60
C ILE A 268 -16.33 -26.39 67.85
N GLN A 269 -17.47 -25.72 67.70
CA GLN A 269 -18.24 -25.20 68.83
C GLN A 269 -18.83 -26.33 69.69
N GLY A 270 -19.30 -27.42 69.07
CA GLY A 270 -19.77 -28.61 69.76
C GLY A 270 -18.67 -29.24 70.61
N ASN A 271 -17.49 -29.47 70.00
CA ASN A 271 -16.31 -29.99 70.70
C ASN A 271 -15.85 -29.07 71.82
N LYS A 272 -15.91 -27.75 71.63
CA LYS A 272 -15.59 -26.77 72.68
C LYS A 272 -16.55 -26.90 73.87
N LYS A 273 -17.86 -26.98 73.63
CA LYS A 273 -18.85 -27.16 74.71
C LYS A 273 -18.71 -28.49 75.42
N GLU A 274 -18.38 -29.56 74.68
CA GLU A 274 -18.12 -30.88 75.25
C GLU A 274 -16.86 -30.86 76.13
N MET A 275 -15.80 -30.18 75.68
CA MET A 275 -14.59 -29.97 76.46
C MET A 275 -14.87 -29.21 77.76
N GLU A 276 -15.59 -28.08 77.68
CA GLU A 276 -16.01 -27.29 78.85
C GLU A 276 -16.92 -28.09 79.80
N ALA A 277 -17.75 -29.01 79.29
CA ALA A 277 -18.58 -29.88 80.12
C ALA A 277 -17.75 -30.92 80.86
N LYS A 278 -16.80 -31.57 80.16
CA LYS A 278 -15.85 -32.52 80.77
C LYS A 278 -14.96 -31.86 81.81
N GLU A 279 -14.55 -30.61 81.57
CA GLU A 279 -13.79 -29.81 82.54
C GLU A 279 -14.61 -29.55 83.82
N ARG A 280 -15.89 -29.15 83.70
CA ARG A 280 -16.79 -29.00 84.84
C ARG A 280 -17.02 -30.30 85.62
N GLU A 281 -17.24 -31.41 84.93
CA GLU A 281 -17.36 -32.73 85.58
C GLU A 281 -16.08 -33.11 86.32
N PHE A 282 -14.92 -32.75 85.77
CA PHE A 282 -13.63 -32.99 86.42
C PHE A 282 -13.45 -32.12 87.67
N GLU A 283 -13.84 -30.85 87.62
CA GLU A 283 -13.84 -29.94 88.77
C GLU A 283 -14.78 -30.42 89.89
N GLU A 284 -15.99 -30.87 89.54
CA GLU A 284 -16.94 -31.45 90.51
C GLU A 284 -16.38 -32.72 91.16
N ASN A 285 -15.81 -33.62 90.36
CA ASN A 285 -15.13 -34.82 90.88
C ASN A 285 -13.94 -34.47 91.79
N LEU A 286 -13.21 -33.39 91.47
CA LEU A 286 -12.10 -32.92 92.31
C LEU A 286 -12.62 -32.39 93.64
N LEU A 287 -13.68 -31.59 93.63
CA LEU A 287 -14.35 -31.08 94.83
C LEU A 287 -14.91 -32.23 95.70
N GLU A 288 -15.54 -33.24 95.10
CA GLU A 288 -16.00 -34.43 95.84
C GLU A 288 -14.84 -35.17 96.49
N LYS A 289 -13.74 -35.37 95.76
CA LYS A 289 -12.53 -35.98 96.30
C LYS A 289 -11.94 -35.16 97.45
N ASP A 290 -11.91 -33.85 97.34
CA ASP A 290 -11.43 -32.97 98.40
C ASP A 290 -12.31 -33.04 99.66
N VAL A 291 -13.63 -33.11 99.51
CA VAL A 291 -14.56 -33.32 100.63
C VAL A 291 -14.35 -34.68 101.30
N ILE A 292 -14.10 -35.74 100.51
CA ILE A 292 -13.78 -37.07 101.05
C ILE A 292 -12.45 -37.02 101.80
N ILE A 293 -11.42 -36.40 101.21
CA ILE A 293 -10.11 -36.22 101.84
C ILE A 293 -10.27 -35.44 103.15
N GLU A 294 -11.06 -34.37 103.18
CA GLU A 294 -11.26 -33.59 104.39
C GLU A 294 -12.05 -34.36 105.45
N ASN A 295 -13.08 -35.12 105.07
CA ASN A 295 -13.77 -36.04 105.98
C ASN A 295 -12.84 -37.12 106.53
N LEU A 296 -11.96 -37.67 105.70
CA LEU A 296 -10.94 -38.64 106.13
C LEU A 296 -9.92 -37.97 107.04
N ARG A 297 -9.48 -36.74 106.75
CA ARG A 297 -8.60 -35.94 107.61
C ARG A 297 -9.25 -35.62 108.94
N VAL A 298 -10.54 -35.26 108.97
CA VAL A 298 -11.32 -35.06 110.20
C VAL A 298 -11.41 -36.37 110.98
N ARG A 299 -11.69 -37.49 110.31
CA ARG A 299 -11.77 -38.82 110.94
C ARG A 299 -10.41 -39.31 111.45
N LEU A 300 -9.33 -38.98 110.75
CA LEU A 300 -7.95 -39.22 111.20
C LEU A 300 -7.60 -38.31 112.37
N ARG A 301 -7.96 -37.02 112.34
CA ARG A 301 -7.76 -36.09 113.47
C ARG A 301 -8.54 -36.52 114.71
N SER A 302 -9.72 -37.14 114.56
CA SER A 302 -10.48 -37.69 115.69
C SER A 302 -10.06 -39.11 116.10
N LYS A 303 -9.32 -39.84 115.26
CA LYS A 303 -8.84 -41.20 115.54
C LYS A 303 -7.35 -41.29 115.86
N SER A 304 -6.61 -40.19 115.73
CA SER A 304 -5.20 -40.08 116.10
C SER A 304 -5.03 -39.53 117.52
N GLU A 305 -5.68 -40.17 118.49
CA GLU A 305 -5.04 -40.40 119.78
C GLU A 305 -4.42 -41.80 119.75
N PRO A 306 -3.18 -41.96 120.24
CA PRO A 306 -2.28 -43.02 119.78
C PRO A 306 -2.61 -44.36 120.42
N ALA A 307 -2.94 -45.35 119.58
CA ALA A 307 -2.92 -46.75 119.96
C ALA A 307 -2.02 -47.51 118.97
N ASN A 308 -0.88 -47.95 119.50
CA ASN A 308 -0.06 -49.12 119.17
C ASN A 308 -0.22 -49.64 117.73
N GLY A 309 0.76 -49.52 116.84
CA GLY A 309 2.14 -49.95 117.06
C GLY A 309 2.33 -51.43 116.74
N GLU A 310 1.72 -51.99 115.68
CA GLU A 310 1.93 -53.40 115.33
C GLU A 310 1.44 -53.75 113.90
N MET A 311 2.01 -53.12 112.85
CA MET A 311 1.87 -53.67 111.49
C MET A 311 2.98 -53.18 110.55
N VAL A 312 4.24 -53.46 110.89
CA VAL A 312 5.41 -52.97 110.14
C VAL A 312 5.84 -53.88 108.98
N SER A 313 5.32 -55.10 108.84
CA SER A 313 5.96 -56.08 107.92
C SER A 313 5.28 -56.31 106.56
N ARG A 314 4.19 -55.60 106.22
CA ARG A 314 3.54 -55.73 104.89
C ARG A 314 3.66 -54.47 104.01
N ALA A 315 4.06 -53.34 104.60
CA ALA A 315 4.16 -52.05 103.91
C ALA A 315 5.31 -52.01 102.87
N ALA A 316 6.43 -52.71 103.11
CA ALA A 316 7.58 -52.63 102.22
C ALA A 316 7.35 -53.23 100.82
N SER A 317 6.38 -54.14 100.62
CA SER A 317 6.06 -54.66 99.27
C SER A 317 5.08 -53.79 98.50
N VAL A 318 4.09 -53.18 99.18
CA VAL A 318 3.08 -52.34 98.54
C VAL A 318 3.64 -50.94 98.22
N ASP A 319 4.60 -50.46 99.00
CA ASP A 319 5.29 -49.20 98.70
C ASP A 319 6.24 -49.32 97.51
N ALA A 320 6.82 -50.50 97.25
CA ALA A 320 7.60 -50.74 96.04
C ALA A 320 6.73 -50.68 94.78
N ASP A 321 5.56 -51.35 94.80
CA ASP A 321 4.62 -51.34 93.67
C ASP A 321 4.02 -49.95 93.42
N ARG A 322 3.65 -49.24 94.49
CA ARG A 322 3.16 -47.85 94.38
C ARG A 322 4.24 -46.90 93.87
N ALA A 323 5.47 -47.03 94.34
CA ALA A 323 6.59 -46.24 93.83
C ALA A 323 6.85 -46.55 92.35
N GLU A 324 6.72 -47.80 91.92
CA GLU A 324 6.82 -48.18 90.50
C GLU A 324 5.69 -47.60 89.65
N GLU A 325 4.44 -47.63 90.11
CA GLU A 325 3.32 -47.03 89.38
C GLU A 325 3.46 -45.51 89.30
N PHE A 326 3.90 -44.86 90.38
CA PHE A 326 4.17 -43.42 90.39
C PHE A 326 5.33 -43.08 89.44
N ALA A 327 6.37 -43.90 89.38
CA ALA A 327 7.48 -43.74 88.43
C ALA A 327 7.01 -43.93 86.98
N LYS A 328 6.13 -44.90 86.70
CA LYS A 328 5.53 -45.09 85.37
C LYS A 328 4.65 -43.92 84.96
N LEU A 329 3.86 -43.37 85.90
CA LEU A 329 3.03 -42.19 85.65
C LEU A 329 3.86 -40.94 85.40
N MET A 330 4.89 -40.71 86.22
CA MET A 330 5.88 -39.64 86.02
C MET A 330 6.55 -39.76 84.64
N GLY A 331 6.98 -40.96 84.25
CA GLY A 331 7.58 -41.20 82.93
C GLY A 331 6.62 -40.89 81.78
N ARG A 332 5.35 -41.29 81.87
CA ARG A 332 4.33 -40.95 80.86
C ARG A 332 4.04 -39.45 80.80
N MET A 333 4.01 -38.78 81.95
CA MET A 333 3.86 -37.32 82.00
C MET A 333 5.05 -36.61 81.35
N GLU A 334 6.27 -37.09 81.60
CA GLU A 334 7.48 -36.59 80.95
C GLU A 334 7.44 -36.82 79.43
N GLU A 335 7.04 -38.01 78.96
CA GLU A 335 6.88 -38.30 77.52
C GLU A 335 5.85 -37.37 76.85
N MET A 336 4.69 -37.14 77.49
CA MET A 336 3.67 -36.21 76.99
C MET A 336 4.16 -34.76 77.00
N ALA A 337 4.90 -34.35 78.04
CA ALA A 337 5.50 -33.02 78.09
C ALA A 337 6.53 -32.82 76.96
N ILE A 338 7.38 -33.82 76.71
CA ILE A 338 8.35 -33.81 75.59
C ILE A 338 7.62 -33.73 74.24
N LEU A 339 6.50 -34.45 74.07
CA LEU A 339 5.72 -34.39 72.84
C LEU A 339 5.08 -33.02 72.62
N LEU A 340 4.52 -32.41 73.67
CA LEU A 340 3.93 -31.07 73.60
C LEU A 340 5.00 -30.01 73.30
N GLU A 341 6.18 -30.11 73.93
CA GLU A 341 7.32 -29.23 73.68
C GLU A 341 7.77 -29.33 72.23
N LYS A 342 8.00 -30.55 71.71
CA LYS A 342 8.34 -30.77 70.30
C LYS A 342 7.28 -30.24 69.33
N THR A 343 6.01 -30.43 69.66
CA THR A 343 4.91 -29.92 68.83
C THR A 343 4.92 -28.40 68.80
N GLN A 344 5.07 -27.76 69.97
CA GLN A 344 5.14 -26.31 70.10
C GLN A 344 6.40 -25.71 69.43
N GLU A 345 7.54 -26.40 69.51
CA GLU A 345 8.76 -26.06 68.77
C GLU A 345 8.49 -26.12 67.25
N SER A 346 7.91 -27.21 66.75
CA SER A 346 7.60 -27.35 65.31
C SER A 346 6.58 -26.30 64.81
N GLU A 347 5.58 -25.95 65.62
CA GLU A 347 4.65 -24.87 65.29
C GLU A 347 5.33 -23.51 65.27
N SER A 348 6.25 -23.25 66.21
CA SER A 348 7.02 -22.00 66.27
C SER A 348 7.98 -21.86 65.08
N GLU A 349 8.61 -22.97 64.66
CA GLU A 349 9.46 -23.04 63.47
C GLU A 349 8.65 -22.81 62.20
N ALA A 350 7.49 -23.46 62.06
CA ALA A 350 6.59 -23.25 60.93
C ALA A 350 6.10 -21.80 60.84
N ARG A 351 5.78 -21.16 61.97
CA ARG A 351 5.41 -19.73 62.01
C ARG A 351 6.58 -18.82 61.62
N GLY A 352 7.79 -19.12 62.09
CA GLY A 352 9.00 -18.40 61.70
C GLY A 352 9.27 -18.51 60.19
N GLU A 353 9.07 -19.70 59.62
CA GLU A 353 9.27 -19.94 58.20
C GLU A 353 8.21 -19.26 57.32
N ILE A 354 6.94 -19.28 57.74
CA ILE A 354 5.86 -18.52 57.08
C ILE A 354 6.16 -17.02 57.10
N GLN A 355 6.66 -16.50 58.23
CA GLN A 355 7.04 -15.10 58.33
C GLN A 355 8.22 -14.77 57.39
N ARG A 356 9.26 -15.61 57.37
CA ARG A 356 10.41 -15.48 56.47
C ARG A 356 9.99 -15.49 55.00
N LEU A 357 9.10 -16.40 54.61
CA LEU A 357 8.56 -16.48 53.25
C LEU A 357 7.68 -15.27 52.92
N SER A 358 6.89 -14.78 53.87
CA SER A 358 6.07 -13.57 53.69
C SER A 358 6.92 -12.33 53.49
N GLU A 359 8.01 -12.18 54.26
CA GLU A 359 8.98 -11.09 54.11
C GLU A 359 9.73 -11.18 52.77
N ALA A 360 10.13 -12.39 52.36
CA ALA A 360 10.77 -12.62 51.06
C ALA A 360 9.81 -12.33 49.88
N LEU A 361 8.55 -12.71 49.98
CA LEU A 361 7.53 -12.40 48.98
C LEU A 361 7.32 -10.89 48.86
N LYS A 362 7.21 -10.20 50.00
CA LYS A 362 7.06 -8.74 50.04
C LYS A 362 8.24 -8.02 49.40
N LEU A 363 9.48 -8.44 49.70
CA LEU A 363 10.69 -7.91 49.08
C LEU A 363 10.70 -8.15 47.56
N SER A 364 10.25 -9.32 47.11
CA SER A 364 10.13 -9.64 45.68
C SER A 364 9.06 -8.79 44.98
N GLU A 365 7.93 -8.52 45.65
CA GLU A 365 6.90 -7.61 45.15
C GLU A 365 7.40 -6.16 45.07
N GLU A 366 8.10 -5.67 46.09
CA GLU A 366 8.73 -4.34 46.10
C GLU A 366 9.78 -4.21 44.99
N ALA A 367 10.60 -5.24 44.77
CA ALA A 367 11.57 -5.28 43.68
C ALA A 367 10.88 -5.18 42.31
N ARG A 368 9.85 -6.00 42.05
CA ARG A 368 9.08 -5.94 40.80
C ARG A 368 8.42 -4.59 40.58
N GLN A 369 7.88 -3.97 41.62
CA GLN A 369 7.30 -2.63 41.52
C GLN A 369 8.37 -1.58 41.21
N SER A 370 9.56 -1.69 41.81
CA SER A 370 10.68 -0.79 41.52
C SER A 370 11.17 -0.92 40.07
N ASP A 371 11.27 -2.14 39.55
CA ASP A 371 11.63 -2.41 38.16
C ASP A 371 10.58 -1.83 37.20
N ALA A 372 9.29 -2.02 37.49
CA ALA A 372 8.20 -1.46 36.69
C ALA A 372 8.29 0.07 36.59
N VAL A 373 8.57 0.76 37.71
CA VAL A 373 8.75 2.23 37.74
C VAL A 373 9.99 2.66 36.94
N ILE A 374 11.10 1.90 37.02
CA ILE A 374 12.31 2.17 36.23
C ILE A 374 12.01 2.01 34.74
N TYR A 375 11.31 0.95 34.34
CA TYR A 375 10.90 0.75 32.94
C TYR A 375 10.02 1.89 32.43
N GLU A 376 9.03 2.33 33.21
CA GLU A 376 8.14 3.42 32.82
C GLU A 376 8.89 4.75 32.67
N ASN A 377 9.80 5.07 33.61
CA ASN A 377 10.66 6.25 33.51
C ASN A 377 11.60 6.19 32.30
N ASN A 378 12.22 5.04 32.03
CA ASN A 378 13.08 4.85 30.86
C ASN A 378 12.29 5.01 29.56
N PHE A 379 11.07 4.49 29.50
CA PHE A 379 10.20 4.63 28.35
C PHE A 379 9.79 6.10 28.11
N LEU A 380 9.47 6.85 29.17
CA LEU A 380 9.21 8.29 29.10
C LEU A 380 10.45 9.06 28.62
N ALA A 381 11.64 8.75 29.14
CA ALA A 381 12.89 9.38 28.71
C ALA A 381 13.17 9.14 27.22
N ILE A 382 12.99 7.91 26.73
CA ILE A 382 13.15 7.57 25.31
C ILE A 382 12.12 8.33 24.45
N LYS A 383 10.86 8.42 24.89
CA LYS A 383 9.84 9.22 24.19
C LYS A 383 10.23 10.69 24.09
N GLN A 384 10.74 11.28 25.18
CA GLN A 384 11.20 12.68 25.19
C GLN A 384 12.40 12.89 24.26
N GLN A 385 13.38 11.98 24.25
CA GLN A 385 14.51 12.03 23.33
C GLN A 385 14.07 11.94 21.86
N LEU A 386 13.14 11.04 21.54
CA LEU A 386 12.55 10.93 20.20
C LEU A 386 11.83 12.21 19.77
N GLN A 387 11.09 12.83 20.68
CA GLN A 387 10.41 14.10 20.41
C GLN A 387 11.42 15.23 20.17
N ALA A 388 12.44 15.36 21.03
CA ALA A 388 13.50 16.35 20.88
C ALA A 388 14.27 16.16 19.56
N PHE A 389 14.51 14.91 19.15
CA PHE A 389 15.15 14.61 17.86
C PHE A 389 14.28 15.05 16.67
N ARG A 390 12.97 14.79 16.71
CA ARG A 390 12.03 15.26 15.68
C ARG A 390 11.98 16.78 15.60
N ASP A 391 11.92 17.45 16.75
CA ASP A 391 11.87 18.91 16.81
C ASP A 391 13.19 19.53 16.32
N THR A 392 14.33 18.94 16.67
CA THR A 392 15.65 19.34 16.16
C THR A 392 15.74 19.14 14.66
N LYS A 393 15.27 18.01 14.13
CA LYS A 393 15.25 17.75 12.68
C LYS A 393 14.36 18.73 11.92
N LEU A 394 13.18 19.06 12.47
CA LEU A 394 12.31 20.07 11.90
C LEU A 394 12.95 21.46 11.92
N ALA A 395 13.67 21.81 12.99
CA ALA A 395 14.40 23.08 13.08
C ALA A 395 15.57 23.14 12.08
N GLU A 396 16.35 22.06 11.96
CA GLU A 396 17.41 21.92 10.95
C GLU A 396 16.85 22.06 9.53
N ASP A 397 15.72 21.42 9.22
CA ASP A 397 15.07 21.53 7.91
C ASP A 397 14.57 22.95 7.61
N LEU A 398 14.02 23.65 8.61
CA LEU A 398 13.62 25.04 8.48
C LEU A 398 14.82 25.97 8.27
N GLN A 399 15.91 25.77 9.02
CA GLN A 399 17.15 26.52 8.85
C GLN A 399 17.77 26.27 7.47
N LYS A 400 17.82 25.01 7.05
CA LYS A 400 18.32 24.61 5.74
C LYS A 400 17.51 25.25 4.62
N ARG A 401 16.17 25.31 4.73
CA ARG A 401 15.34 26.05 3.76
C ARG A 401 15.63 27.56 3.75
N GLN A 402 15.94 28.17 4.91
CA GLN A 402 16.33 29.58 4.99
C GLN A 402 17.72 29.84 4.38
N GLU A 403 18.68 28.95 4.61
CA GLU A 403 20.04 29.02 4.06
C GLU A 403 20.04 28.76 2.55
N GLU A 404 19.26 27.76 2.09
CA GLU A 404 19.03 27.49 0.67
C GLU A 404 18.41 28.70 -0.03
N SER A 405 17.47 29.40 0.61
CA SER A 405 16.90 30.64 0.07
C SER A 405 17.94 31.76 -0.09
N ARG A 406 18.99 31.77 0.74
CA ARG A 406 20.09 32.76 0.65
C ARG A 406 21.15 32.38 -0.38
N SER A 407 21.48 31.09 -0.49
CA SER A 407 22.57 30.61 -1.37
C SER A 407 22.14 30.35 -2.81
N ARG A 408 20.85 30.17 -3.10
CA ARG A 408 20.33 29.84 -4.45
C ARG A 408 20.36 30.97 -5.49
N ARG A 409 21.06 32.08 -5.22
CA ARG A 409 21.45 33.01 -6.29
C ARG A 409 22.69 32.48 -7.03
N GLY A 410 22.50 31.45 -7.87
CA GLY A 410 23.10 31.51 -9.20
C GLY A 410 23.89 30.34 -9.80
N ALA A 411 24.44 29.35 -9.08
CA ALA A 411 25.37 28.40 -9.77
C ALA A 411 25.50 26.94 -9.27
N ASN A 412 24.89 26.52 -8.15
CA ASN A 412 25.13 25.18 -7.57
C ASN A 412 24.16 24.06 -7.99
N LEU A 413 23.15 24.35 -8.81
CA LEU A 413 22.05 23.40 -9.09
C LEU A 413 22.53 22.06 -9.69
N SER A 414 23.53 22.07 -10.58
CA SER A 414 23.96 20.83 -11.28
C SER A 414 24.69 19.83 -10.38
N ASN A 415 25.51 20.28 -9.44
CA ASN A 415 26.21 19.38 -8.53
C ASN A 415 25.27 18.84 -7.44
N GLU A 416 24.39 19.69 -6.92
CA GLU A 416 23.37 19.29 -5.94
C GLU A 416 22.44 18.21 -6.52
N GLU A 417 22.05 18.34 -7.79
CA GLU A 417 21.21 17.34 -8.48
C GLU A 417 21.86 15.97 -8.56
N ARG A 418 23.14 15.87 -8.94
CA ARG A 418 23.86 14.59 -8.96
C ARG A 418 23.99 13.96 -7.58
N THR A 419 24.22 14.78 -6.55
CA THR A 419 24.27 14.28 -5.16
C THR A 419 22.90 13.79 -4.70
N ASN A 420 21.83 14.49 -5.04
CA ASN A 420 20.46 14.10 -4.70
C ASN A 420 20.06 12.80 -5.40
N GLU A 421 20.37 12.66 -6.71
CA GLU A 421 20.11 11.41 -7.45
C GLU A 421 20.87 10.22 -6.84
N THR A 422 22.11 10.43 -6.38
CA THR A 422 22.89 9.40 -5.69
C THR A 422 22.26 9.00 -4.36
N ILE A 423 21.85 9.99 -3.56
CA ILE A 423 21.20 9.76 -2.25
C ILE A 423 19.89 8.99 -2.42
N VAL A 424 19.07 9.35 -3.41
CA VAL A 424 17.78 8.66 -3.63
C VAL A 424 18.01 7.20 -4.04
N ARG A 425 18.96 6.94 -4.94
CA ARG A 425 19.34 5.56 -5.29
C ARG A 425 19.82 4.75 -4.09
N GLN A 426 20.60 5.38 -3.20
CA GLN A 426 21.04 4.72 -1.97
C GLN A 426 19.86 4.36 -1.06
N TYR A 427 18.89 5.26 -0.90
CA TYR A 427 17.68 4.97 -0.13
C TYR A 427 16.81 3.89 -0.77
N GLU A 428 16.67 3.87 -2.10
CA GLU A 428 15.96 2.82 -2.83
C GLU A 428 16.60 1.47 -2.63
N THR A 429 17.91 1.35 -2.86
CA THR A 429 18.65 0.10 -2.63
C THR A 429 18.55 -0.34 -1.18
N ALA A 430 18.62 0.59 -0.22
CA ALA A 430 18.45 0.27 1.20
C ALA A 430 17.04 -0.24 1.51
N LEU A 431 15.99 0.36 0.93
CA LEU A 431 14.61 -0.11 1.10
C LEU A 431 14.39 -1.49 0.47
N GLU A 432 14.93 -1.74 -0.71
CA GLU A 432 14.87 -3.05 -1.37
C GLU A 432 15.58 -4.12 -0.55
N ASN A 433 16.76 -3.82 0.00
CA ASN A 433 17.47 -4.72 0.89
C ASN A 433 16.65 -5.04 2.14
N ILE A 434 16.06 -4.02 2.79
CA ILE A 434 15.21 -4.22 3.98
C ILE A 434 14.00 -5.10 3.61
N ILE A 435 13.31 -4.79 2.51
CA ILE A 435 12.16 -5.58 2.04
C ILE A 435 12.57 -7.04 1.82
N GLY A 436 13.70 -7.29 1.15
CA GLY A 436 14.24 -8.64 0.95
C GLY A 436 14.49 -9.35 2.27
N THR A 437 15.21 -8.73 3.21
CA THR A 437 15.49 -9.35 4.52
C THR A 437 14.22 -9.67 5.33
N LEU A 438 13.19 -8.82 5.25
CA LEU A 438 11.92 -9.05 5.92
C LEU A 438 11.11 -10.17 5.24
N GLN A 439 11.19 -10.31 3.91
CA GLN A 439 10.57 -11.42 3.19
C GLN A 439 11.24 -12.75 3.55
N ASP A 440 12.57 -12.79 3.63
CA ASP A 440 13.31 -13.98 4.04
C ASP A 440 12.94 -14.35 5.48
N ARG A 441 12.90 -13.37 6.39
CA ARG A 441 12.47 -13.60 7.78
C ARG A 441 11.03 -14.11 7.87
N LEU A 442 10.11 -13.55 7.09
CA LEU A 442 8.72 -14.01 7.04
C LEU A 442 8.62 -15.46 6.53
N THR A 443 9.43 -15.82 5.53
CA THR A 443 9.50 -17.18 5.00
C THR A 443 9.97 -18.16 6.08
N ILE A 444 11.07 -17.82 6.77
CA ILE A 444 11.60 -18.61 7.88
C ILE A 444 10.54 -18.79 8.98
N LEU A 445 9.84 -17.72 9.37
CA LEU A 445 8.80 -17.80 10.40
C LEU A 445 7.62 -18.68 9.99
N ARG A 446 7.26 -18.72 8.71
CA ARG A 446 6.21 -19.61 8.19
C ARG A 446 6.65 -21.07 8.22
N GLU A 447 7.91 -21.34 7.89
CA GLU A 447 8.50 -22.68 7.98
C GLU A 447 8.63 -23.14 9.44
N GLU A 448 9.07 -22.26 10.34
CA GLU A 448 9.12 -22.50 11.78
C GLU A 448 7.71 -22.80 12.32
N TYR A 449 6.69 -22.05 11.89
CA TYR A 449 5.30 -22.26 12.30
C TYR A 449 4.76 -23.61 11.81
N ALA A 450 4.99 -23.94 10.54
CA ALA A 450 4.60 -25.24 9.99
C ALA A 450 5.30 -26.40 10.70
N SER A 451 6.59 -26.24 11.02
CA SER A 451 7.37 -27.22 11.77
C SER A 451 6.85 -27.37 13.20
N PHE A 452 6.55 -26.26 13.86
CA PHE A 452 5.97 -26.22 15.20
C PHE A 452 4.60 -26.92 15.28
N LEU A 453 3.73 -26.69 14.29
CA LEU A 453 2.44 -27.37 14.19
C LEU A 453 2.63 -28.88 14.03
N LYS A 454 3.50 -29.30 13.11
CA LYS A 454 3.76 -30.72 12.86
C LYS A 454 4.32 -31.43 14.10
N VAL A 455 5.32 -30.82 14.77
CA VAL A 455 5.90 -31.36 16.01
C VAL A 455 4.84 -31.45 17.10
N SER A 456 3.98 -30.45 17.22
CA SER A 456 2.87 -30.47 18.18
C SER A 456 1.86 -31.58 17.88
N GLU A 457 1.49 -31.77 16.62
CA GLU A 457 0.60 -32.86 16.19
C GLU A 457 1.21 -34.24 16.49
N GLU A 458 2.47 -34.46 16.14
CA GLU A 458 3.21 -35.71 16.43
C GLU A 458 3.27 -35.99 17.93
N GLU A 459 3.57 -34.99 18.75
CA GLU A 459 3.61 -35.14 20.20
C GLU A 459 2.23 -35.42 20.81
N THR A 460 1.18 -34.72 20.37
CA THR A 460 -0.19 -35.04 20.82
C THR A 460 -0.65 -36.42 20.37
N ALA A 461 -0.16 -36.92 19.23
CA ALA A 461 -0.42 -38.27 18.77
C ALA A 461 0.29 -39.31 19.66
N ASN A 462 1.56 -39.07 20.02
CA ASN A 462 2.30 -39.92 20.96
C ASN A 462 1.63 -39.98 22.33
N GLU A 463 1.15 -38.85 22.86
CA GLU A 463 0.44 -38.83 24.15
C GLU A 463 -0.91 -39.56 24.08
N LYS A 464 -1.64 -39.45 22.96
CA LYS A 464 -2.86 -40.25 22.73
C LYS A 464 -2.57 -41.75 22.63
N GLU A 465 -1.45 -42.13 22.04
CA GLU A 465 -1.00 -43.52 21.99
C GLU A 465 -0.72 -44.06 23.40
N VAL A 466 0.01 -43.31 24.23
CA VAL A 466 0.26 -43.66 25.63
C VAL A 466 -1.06 -43.84 26.40
N LEU A 467 -2.02 -42.93 26.22
CA LEU A 467 -3.35 -43.07 26.84
C LEU A 467 -4.10 -44.31 26.35
N ASN A 468 -3.95 -44.68 25.07
CA ASN A 468 -4.57 -45.87 24.49
C ASN A 468 -3.92 -47.17 24.99
N GLU A 469 -2.60 -47.24 25.09
CA GLU A 469 -1.88 -48.35 25.75
C GLU A 469 -2.40 -48.54 27.17
N HIS A 470 -2.66 -47.42 27.85
CA HIS A 470 -3.16 -47.44 29.20
C HIS A 470 -4.60 -47.91 29.36
N GLU A 471 -5.46 -47.56 28.40
CA GLU A 471 -6.81 -48.08 28.35
C GLU A 471 -6.77 -49.60 28.09
N GLN A 472 -5.85 -50.08 27.25
CA GLN A 472 -5.63 -51.52 27.05
C GLN A 472 -5.14 -52.20 28.33
N ASP A 473 -4.20 -51.61 29.07
CA ASP A 473 -3.75 -52.13 30.36
C ASP A 473 -4.86 -52.14 31.39
N SER A 474 -5.69 -51.08 31.44
CA SER A 474 -6.88 -51.02 32.28
C SER A 474 -7.88 -52.14 31.92
N GLN A 475 -8.04 -52.45 30.63
CA GLN A 475 -8.85 -53.59 30.18
C GLN A 475 -8.25 -54.92 30.62
N ARG A 476 -6.92 -55.12 30.47
CA ARG A 476 -6.21 -56.33 30.93
C ARG A 476 -6.38 -56.52 32.43
N VAL A 477 -6.18 -55.47 33.23
CA VAL A 477 -6.41 -55.48 34.68
C VAL A 477 -7.85 -55.91 34.99
N ARG A 478 -8.86 -55.27 34.37
CA ARG A 478 -10.28 -55.65 34.56
C ARG A 478 -10.54 -57.12 34.21
N GLN A 479 -9.89 -57.65 33.18
CA GLN A 479 -9.97 -59.07 32.82
C GLN A 479 -9.29 -59.98 33.85
N THR A 480 -8.12 -59.61 34.38
CA THR A 480 -7.45 -60.32 35.48
C THR A 480 -8.32 -60.37 36.72
N PHE A 481 -8.90 -59.24 37.14
CA PHE A 481 -9.84 -59.21 38.26
C PHE A 481 -11.06 -60.11 38.01
N ARG A 482 -11.61 -60.11 36.79
CA ARG A 482 -12.76 -60.95 36.43
C ARG A 482 -12.40 -62.45 36.45
N THR A 483 -11.24 -62.82 35.92
CA THR A 483 -10.78 -64.21 35.87
C THR A 483 -10.39 -64.73 37.25
N ALA A 484 -9.66 -63.93 38.04
CA ALA A 484 -9.34 -64.23 39.43
C ALA A 484 -10.60 -64.37 40.28
N ALA A 485 -11.60 -63.49 40.13
CA ALA A 485 -12.88 -63.62 40.83
C ALA A 485 -13.59 -64.94 40.51
N LEU A 486 -13.61 -65.36 39.23
CA LEU A 486 -14.17 -66.65 38.83
C LEU A 486 -13.36 -67.85 39.36
N THR A 487 -12.04 -67.72 39.46
CA THR A 487 -11.17 -68.76 40.03
C THR A 487 -11.37 -68.88 41.53
N LEU A 488 -11.41 -67.78 42.28
CA LEU A 488 -11.75 -67.78 43.70
C LEU A 488 -13.13 -68.39 43.95
N GLN A 489 -14.11 -68.07 43.08
CA GLN A 489 -15.42 -68.71 43.13
C GLN A 489 -15.30 -70.23 42.95
N ARG A 490 -14.55 -70.72 41.95
CA ARG A 490 -14.33 -72.17 41.75
C ARG A 490 -13.59 -72.84 42.91
N VAL A 491 -12.56 -72.20 43.47
CA VAL A 491 -11.76 -72.72 44.59
C VAL A 491 -12.64 -72.87 45.83
N PHE A 492 -13.49 -71.86 46.12
CA PHE A 492 -14.47 -71.89 47.21
C PHE A 492 -15.39 -73.12 47.12
N TRP A 493 -15.74 -73.55 45.89
CA TRP A 493 -16.57 -74.73 45.66
C TRP A 493 -15.80 -76.06 45.57
N SER A 494 -14.48 -76.08 45.35
CA SER A 494 -13.74 -77.30 44.93
C SER A 494 -12.56 -77.74 45.81
N THR A 495 -12.45 -77.26 47.07
CA THR A 495 -11.39 -77.67 48.04
C THR A 495 -9.94 -77.43 47.57
N ARG A 496 -9.73 -76.52 46.61
CA ARG A 496 -8.41 -76.18 46.04
C ARG A 496 -7.68 -75.06 46.81
N GLU A 497 -7.55 -75.17 48.13
CA GLU A 497 -6.94 -74.11 48.96
C GLU A 497 -5.51 -73.71 48.52
N LYS A 498 -4.77 -74.63 47.90
CA LYS A 498 -3.40 -74.38 47.42
C LYS A 498 -3.31 -73.32 46.31
N GLU A 499 -4.38 -73.09 45.55
CA GLU A 499 -4.41 -72.09 44.46
C GLU A 499 -4.73 -70.67 44.97
N VAL A 500 -5.24 -70.50 46.20
CA VAL A 500 -5.69 -69.20 46.74
C VAL A 500 -4.56 -68.17 46.87
N PRO A 501 -3.38 -68.50 47.44
CA PRO A 501 -2.30 -67.52 47.60
C PRO A 501 -1.78 -66.99 46.26
N GLU A 502 -1.74 -67.84 45.23
CA GLU A 502 -1.33 -67.46 43.88
C GLU A 502 -2.32 -66.45 43.28
N VAL A 503 -3.63 -66.69 43.39
CA VAL A 503 -4.66 -65.76 42.91
C VAL A 503 -4.65 -64.42 43.67
N ILE A 504 -4.42 -64.44 44.99
CA ILE A 504 -4.27 -63.20 45.78
C ILE A 504 -3.06 -62.41 45.28
N SER A 505 -1.93 -63.08 45.05
CA SER A 505 -0.72 -62.41 44.53
C SER A 505 -0.93 -61.82 43.13
N GLU A 506 -1.69 -62.49 42.26
CA GLU A 506 -2.07 -61.95 40.94
C GLU A 506 -2.96 -60.70 41.07
N LEU A 507 -3.91 -60.69 42.00
CA LEU A 507 -4.78 -59.55 42.27
C LEU A 507 -4.01 -58.36 42.86
N ASP A 508 -3.10 -58.59 43.80
CA ASP A 508 -2.27 -57.54 44.39
C ASP A 508 -1.34 -56.93 43.33
N ASN A 509 -0.74 -57.76 42.48
CA ASN A 509 0.06 -57.29 41.34
C ASN A 509 -0.78 -56.48 40.34
N ALA A 510 -2.02 -56.92 40.05
CA ALA A 510 -2.93 -56.20 39.17
C ALA A 510 -3.39 -54.86 39.79
N ALA A 511 -3.64 -54.81 41.09
CA ALA A 511 -3.99 -53.58 41.81
C ALA A 511 -2.83 -52.58 41.80
N ALA A 512 -1.61 -53.03 42.09
CA ALA A 512 -0.41 -52.21 42.03
C ALA A 512 -0.14 -51.67 40.61
N ALA A 513 -0.36 -52.51 39.59
CA ALA A 513 -0.29 -52.07 38.19
C ALA A 513 -1.35 -51.00 37.88
N ALA A 514 -2.59 -51.16 38.37
CA ALA A 514 -3.67 -50.20 38.19
C ALA A 514 -3.39 -48.83 38.83
N GLU A 515 -2.76 -48.80 40.00
CA GLU A 515 -2.39 -47.55 40.68
C GLU A 515 -1.28 -46.81 39.96
N LYS A 516 -0.21 -47.52 39.57
CA LYS A 516 0.87 -46.97 38.73
C LYS A 516 0.30 -46.43 37.42
N SER A 517 -0.62 -47.20 36.85
CA SER A 517 -1.36 -46.80 35.68
C SER A 517 -2.11 -45.49 35.93
N ARG A 518 -3.01 -45.42 36.90
CA ARG A 518 -3.76 -44.20 37.19
C ARG A 518 -2.89 -42.97 37.42
N ALA A 519 -1.74 -43.12 38.10
CA ALA A 519 -0.79 -42.03 38.30
C ALA A 519 -0.20 -41.54 36.97
N ALA A 520 0.23 -42.45 36.09
CA ALA A 520 0.75 -42.11 34.77
C ALA A 520 -0.29 -41.36 33.89
N VAL A 521 -1.57 -41.75 33.93
CA VAL A 521 -2.65 -41.03 33.22
C VAL A 521 -2.83 -39.62 33.76
N LYS A 522 -2.79 -39.44 35.08
CA LYS A 522 -2.90 -38.09 35.65
C LYS A 522 -1.74 -37.20 35.22
N VAL A 523 -0.53 -37.74 35.18
CA VAL A 523 0.67 -37.00 34.72
C VAL A 523 0.54 -36.64 33.24
N THR A 524 0.18 -37.59 32.38
CA THR A 524 0.00 -37.33 30.94
C THR A 524 -1.12 -36.33 30.66
N LEU A 525 -2.24 -36.39 31.38
CA LEU A 525 -3.31 -35.40 31.25
C LEU A 525 -2.87 -33.99 31.72
N ALA A 526 -2.10 -33.90 32.80
CA ALA A 526 -1.57 -32.61 33.26
C ALA A 526 -0.53 -32.02 32.29
N LEU A 527 0.31 -32.88 31.68
CA LEU A 527 1.25 -32.48 30.63
C LEU A 527 0.50 -31.97 29.39
N LEU A 528 -0.53 -32.69 28.94
CA LEU A 528 -1.40 -32.28 27.84
C LEU A 528 -2.04 -30.90 28.09
N ASP A 529 -2.57 -30.66 29.29
CA ASP A 529 -3.23 -29.40 29.63
C ASP A 529 -2.23 -28.22 29.67
N SER A 530 -1.08 -28.41 30.33
CA SER A 530 0.01 -27.42 30.31
C SER A 530 0.51 -27.14 28.90
N ARG A 531 0.60 -28.18 28.07
CA ARG A 531 1.06 -28.07 26.68
C ARG A 531 0.05 -27.31 25.84
N LEU A 532 -1.25 -27.60 25.96
CA LEU A 532 -2.30 -26.90 25.24
C LEU A 532 -2.28 -25.39 25.52
N GLN A 533 -2.05 -25.00 26.77
CA GLN A 533 -1.89 -23.59 27.13
C GLN A 533 -0.65 -22.98 26.45
N SER A 534 0.52 -23.60 26.60
CA SER A 534 1.76 -23.11 25.98
C SER A 534 1.69 -23.06 24.45
N PHE A 535 0.98 -24.01 23.84
CA PHE A 535 0.75 -24.07 22.40
C PHE A 535 -0.13 -22.91 21.94
N SER A 536 -1.20 -22.61 22.67
CA SER A 536 -2.08 -21.49 22.33
C SER A 536 -1.33 -20.14 22.38
N GLU A 537 -0.51 -19.93 23.41
CA GLU A 537 0.31 -18.72 23.55
C GLU A 537 1.36 -18.60 22.46
N GLN A 538 2.10 -19.69 22.16
CA GLN A 538 3.10 -19.69 21.10
C GLN A 538 2.48 -19.51 19.72
N LYS A 539 1.35 -20.17 19.45
CA LYS A 539 0.60 -20.01 18.20
C LYS A 539 0.17 -18.56 18.00
N GLU A 540 -0.46 -17.95 19.00
CA GLU A 540 -0.89 -16.55 18.94
C GLU A 540 0.31 -15.62 18.74
N TRP A 541 1.41 -15.85 19.44
CA TRP A 541 2.64 -15.08 19.27
C TRP A 541 3.20 -15.18 17.84
N MET A 542 3.24 -16.38 17.25
CA MET A 542 3.75 -16.57 15.89
C MET A 542 2.83 -15.93 14.84
N GLU A 543 1.51 -16.07 15.00
CA GLU A 543 0.53 -15.47 14.08
C GLU A 543 0.55 -13.94 14.13
N THR A 544 0.57 -13.36 15.34
CA THR A 544 0.68 -11.91 15.52
C THR A 544 2.01 -11.38 14.99
N HIS A 545 3.11 -12.11 15.18
CA HIS A 545 4.41 -11.72 14.65
C HIS A 545 4.43 -11.77 13.11
N GLN A 546 3.88 -12.82 12.50
CA GLN A 546 3.73 -12.92 11.04
C GLN A 546 2.90 -11.77 10.48
N GLN A 547 1.74 -11.50 11.08
CA GLN A 547 0.87 -10.39 10.66
C GLN A 547 1.60 -9.04 10.73
N SER A 548 2.34 -8.80 11.82
CA SER A 548 3.10 -7.55 11.99
C SER A 548 4.17 -7.35 10.91
N LEU A 549 4.82 -8.44 10.45
CA LEU A 549 5.82 -8.40 9.39
C LEU A 549 5.17 -8.21 8.01
N GLU A 550 4.01 -8.81 7.77
CA GLU A 550 3.23 -8.60 6.56
C GLU A 550 2.77 -7.15 6.42
N ASP A 551 2.23 -6.57 7.48
CA ASP A 551 1.80 -5.18 7.52
C ASP A 551 2.98 -4.21 7.30
N LEU A 552 4.15 -4.52 7.89
CA LEU A 552 5.38 -3.76 7.68
C LEU A 552 5.85 -3.84 6.22
N LEU A 553 5.82 -5.03 5.61
CA LEU A 553 6.17 -5.23 4.20
C LEU A 553 5.23 -4.48 3.26
N VAL A 554 3.92 -4.51 3.52
CA VAL A 554 2.94 -3.74 2.75
C VAL A 554 3.24 -2.24 2.86
N SER A 555 3.51 -1.75 4.07
CA SER A 555 3.84 -0.34 4.31
C SER A 555 5.12 0.09 3.59
N LEU A 556 6.17 -0.73 3.62
CA LEU A 556 7.44 -0.45 2.93
C LEU A 556 7.28 -0.47 1.41
N ARG A 557 6.50 -1.41 0.85
CA ARG A 557 6.21 -1.44 -0.58
C ARG A 557 5.40 -0.21 -1.03
N GLN A 558 4.44 0.23 -0.23
CA GLN A 558 3.69 1.47 -0.50
C GLN A 558 4.60 2.70 -0.46
N LEU A 559 5.52 2.76 0.51
CA LEU A 559 6.51 3.83 0.59
C LEU A 559 7.42 3.84 -0.65
N ASN A 560 7.91 2.68 -1.06
CA ASN A 560 8.74 2.54 -2.26
C ASN A 560 7.98 2.98 -3.52
N LYS A 561 6.73 2.54 -3.67
CA LYS A 561 5.86 2.97 -4.79
C LYS A 561 5.67 4.49 -4.82
N ARG A 562 5.39 5.12 -3.67
CA ARG A 562 5.25 6.58 -3.57
C ARG A 562 6.56 7.31 -3.88
N ALA A 563 7.71 6.73 -3.52
CA ALA A 563 9.02 7.27 -3.87
C ALA A 563 9.23 7.26 -5.40
N PHE A 564 8.94 6.15 -6.07
CA PHE A 564 8.98 6.03 -7.53
C PHE A 564 8.01 6.98 -8.24
N GLU A 565 6.76 7.07 -7.77
CA GLU A 565 5.76 7.99 -8.34
C GLU A 565 6.23 9.46 -8.25
N ARG A 566 6.86 9.84 -7.13
CA ARG A 566 7.45 11.18 -6.98
C ARG A 566 8.62 11.41 -7.92
N GLN A 567 9.50 10.43 -8.10
CA GLN A 567 10.59 10.55 -9.08
C GLN A 567 10.06 10.69 -10.51
N LEU A 568 9.06 9.88 -10.88
CA LEU A 568 8.42 9.96 -12.19
C LEU A 568 7.78 11.33 -12.42
N SER A 569 7.09 11.87 -11.41
CA SER A 569 6.52 13.23 -11.45
C SER A 569 7.61 14.28 -11.66
N LEU A 570 8.73 14.20 -10.93
CA LEU A 570 9.85 15.12 -11.07
C LEU A 570 10.51 15.02 -12.46
N MET A 571 10.62 13.80 -13.02
CA MET A 571 11.11 13.60 -14.39
C MET A 571 10.15 14.18 -15.43
N ASN A 572 8.85 13.98 -15.28
CA ASN A 572 7.83 14.53 -16.19
C ASN A 572 7.80 16.06 -16.13
N GLU A 573 7.92 16.66 -14.95
CA GLU A 573 8.05 18.12 -14.79
C GLU A 573 9.32 18.66 -15.47
N ARG A 574 10.44 17.92 -15.43
CA ARG A 574 11.67 18.28 -16.16
C ARG A 574 11.46 18.24 -17.68
N VAL A 575 10.78 17.23 -18.21
CA VAL A 575 10.48 17.11 -19.65
C VAL A 575 9.49 18.19 -20.10
N ALA A 576 8.54 18.56 -19.24
CA ALA A 576 7.53 19.57 -19.54
C ALA A 576 8.06 21.02 -19.51
N ARG A 577 9.22 21.30 -18.89
CA ARG A 577 9.82 22.64 -18.94
C ARG A 577 10.46 22.85 -20.32
N PRO A 578 9.87 23.67 -21.21
CA PRO A 578 10.48 23.98 -22.48
C PRO A 578 11.81 24.68 -22.20
N SER A 579 12.83 24.32 -22.96
CA SER A 579 14.10 25.04 -23.04
C SER A 579 13.82 26.50 -23.37
N SER A 580 13.63 27.32 -22.35
CA SER A 580 13.73 28.77 -22.44
C SER A 580 15.23 29.06 -22.55
N THR A 581 15.76 28.86 -23.76
CA THR A 581 16.97 29.54 -24.18
C THR A 581 16.75 31.05 -24.00
N PRO A 582 17.69 31.75 -23.33
CA PRO A 582 17.61 33.19 -23.14
C PRO A 582 17.69 33.96 -24.47
#